data_AF-A0A6D2KYU3-F1
#
_entry.id   AF-A0A6D2KYU3-F1
#
_cell.length_a   1.000
_cell.length_b   1.000
_cell.length_c   1.000
_cell.angle_alpha   90.00
_cell.angle_beta   90.00
_cell.angle_gamma   90.00
#
_symmetry.space_group_name_H-M   'P 1'
#
loop_
_entity.id
_entity.type
_entity.pdbx_description
1 polymer ?
#
loop_
_entity_poly.entity_id
_entity_poly.type
_entity_poly.pdbx_seq_one_letter_code
_entity_poly.pdbx_strand_id
1 'polypeptide(L)'
;MSITDHTRKILLREGKGVNSKKRTELDLVGLHSELMRGIDSTNIHGRPFATSIVASEGNNYGNFFQDDQLFYSGVGEDQTTLVNGNLALVNSMRQKQPVRVIRGHKNLDHRERAKRYVYLGLYMVEAFWKEKRAEGKSFFQIRLRRA
;
A
#
# COMPACT_ATOMS: atom_id res chain seq x y z
N MET A 1 4.60 -1.88 -26.29
CA MET A 1 5.97 -2.39 -26.05
C MET A 1 5.89 -3.36 -24.89
N SER A 2 5.87 -4.67 -25.17
CA SER A 2 5.66 -5.72 -24.16
C SER A 2 6.99 -6.00 -23.46
N ILE A 3 7.06 -5.71 -22.16
CA ILE A 3 8.17 -6.16 -21.33
C ILE A 3 7.89 -7.62 -21.01
N THR A 4 8.71 -8.51 -21.56
CA THR A 4 8.61 -9.96 -21.38
C THR A 4 8.70 -10.36 -19.91
N ASP A 5 8.02 -11.46 -19.58
CA ASP A 5 7.82 -12.00 -18.23
C ASP A 5 9.13 -12.26 -17.44
N HIS A 6 10.23 -12.42 -18.15
CA HIS A 6 11.56 -12.60 -17.57
C HIS A 6 12.08 -11.32 -16.88
N THR A 7 11.83 -10.15 -17.47
CA THR A 7 12.25 -8.85 -16.94
C THR A 7 11.45 -8.48 -15.67
N ARG A 8 10.19 -8.95 -15.57
CA ARG A 8 9.33 -8.79 -14.38
C ARG A 8 9.92 -9.49 -13.15
N LYS A 9 10.45 -10.71 -13.34
CA LYS A 9 11.09 -11.48 -12.27
C LYS A 9 12.42 -10.87 -11.80
N ILE A 10 13.19 -10.27 -12.70
CA ILE A 10 14.50 -9.70 -12.37
C ILE A 10 14.37 -8.42 -11.53
N LEU A 11 13.45 -7.51 -11.88
CA LEU A 11 13.23 -6.27 -11.12
C LEU A 11 12.73 -6.51 -9.69
N LEU A 12 11.93 -7.56 -9.47
CA LEU A 12 11.44 -7.93 -8.13
C LEU A 12 12.51 -8.60 -7.26
N ARG A 13 13.51 -9.26 -7.87
CA ARG A 13 14.52 -10.08 -7.18
C ARG A 13 15.80 -9.30 -6.82
N GLU A 14 16.14 -8.25 -7.57
CA GLU A 14 17.40 -7.51 -7.38
C GLU A 14 17.34 -6.33 -6.40
N GLY A 15 16.21 -6.07 -5.73
CA GLY A 15 16.12 -4.97 -4.76
C GLY A 15 16.29 -3.56 -5.37
N LYS A 16 16.35 -3.44 -6.70
CA LYS A 16 16.34 -2.15 -7.41
C LYS A 16 14.92 -1.62 -7.38
N GLY A 17 14.68 -0.60 -6.56
CA GLY A 17 13.36 0.00 -6.37
C GLY A 17 12.68 0.31 -7.70
N VAL A 18 11.58 -0.40 -7.98
CA VAL A 18 10.76 -0.14 -9.18
C VAL A 18 10.17 1.26 -9.03
N ASN A 19 10.51 2.12 -9.99
CA ASN A 19 10.05 3.50 -10.05
C ASN A 19 8.99 3.63 -11.15
N SER A 20 7.78 4.03 -10.78
CA SER A 20 6.69 4.27 -11.71
C SER A 20 6.20 5.72 -11.62
N LYS A 21 5.77 6.29 -12.74
CA LYS A 21 5.20 7.65 -12.80
C LYS A 21 3.68 7.66 -12.69
N LYS A 22 3.03 6.50 -12.91
CA LYS A 22 1.58 6.36 -12.96
C LYS A 22 1.09 5.07 -12.30
N ARG A 23 -0.14 5.09 -11.80
CA ARG A 23 -0.82 3.91 -11.24
C ARG A 23 -1.02 2.78 -12.25
N THR A 24 -1.27 3.14 -13.52
CA THR A 24 -1.40 2.18 -14.63
C THR A 24 -0.12 1.39 -14.88
N GLU A 25 1.06 1.97 -14.60
CA GLU A 25 2.32 1.24 -14.72
C GLU A 25 2.46 0.19 -13.61
N LEU A 26 2.02 0.50 -12.38
CA LEU A 26 2.02 -0.45 -11.27
C LEU A 26 1.14 -1.67 -11.55
N ASP A 27 -0.01 -1.45 -12.19
CA ASP A 27 -0.92 -2.52 -12.62
C ASP A 27 -0.29 -3.36 -13.74
N LEU A 28 0.24 -2.72 -14.78
CA LEU A 28 0.89 -3.39 -15.92
C LEU A 28 2.05 -4.33 -15.50
N VAL A 29 2.80 -3.95 -14.46
CA VAL A 29 3.91 -4.75 -13.92
C VAL A 29 3.49 -5.68 -12.78
N GLY A 30 2.21 -5.70 -12.40
CA GLY A 30 1.65 -6.59 -11.39
C GLY A 30 2.00 -6.23 -9.94
N LEU A 31 2.48 -5.01 -9.68
CA LEU A 31 2.79 -4.56 -8.33
C LEU A 31 1.52 -4.22 -7.54
N HIS A 32 0.55 -3.57 -8.19
CA HIS A 32 -0.72 -3.13 -7.60
C HIS A 32 -1.77 -2.88 -8.70
N SER A 33 -2.88 -3.62 -8.67
CA SER A 33 -3.89 -3.60 -9.74
C SER A 33 -5.01 -2.55 -9.55
N GLU A 34 -5.26 -2.16 -8.31
CA GLU A 34 -6.27 -1.15 -7.99
C GLU A 34 -5.83 0.23 -8.50
N LEU A 35 -6.56 0.86 -9.42
CA LEU A 35 -6.14 2.18 -9.94
C LEU A 35 -6.47 3.32 -8.97
N MET A 36 -7.60 3.20 -8.25
CA MET A 36 -8.15 4.25 -7.39
C MET A 36 -7.99 4.00 -5.90
N ARG A 37 -7.79 2.75 -5.48
CA ARG A 37 -7.80 2.35 -4.07
C ARG A 37 -6.39 2.12 -3.54
N GLY A 38 -6.12 2.58 -2.33
CA GLY A 38 -4.80 2.42 -1.72
C GLY A 38 -4.43 0.97 -1.35
N ILE A 39 -5.41 0.08 -1.24
CA ILE A 39 -5.22 -1.34 -0.88
C ILE A 39 -5.74 -2.19 -2.03
N ASP A 40 -4.89 -3.09 -2.52
CA ASP A 40 -5.26 -4.19 -3.41
C ASP A 40 -5.40 -5.47 -2.59
N SER A 41 -6.36 -6.31 -2.97
CA SER A 41 -6.70 -7.54 -2.24
C SER A 41 -7.16 -8.64 -3.19
N THR A 42 -6.91 -9.88 -2.80
CA THR A 42 -7.44 -11.06 -3.47
C THR A 42 -8.32 -11.88 -2.52
N ASN A 43 -9.21 -12.69 -3.07
CA ASN A 43 -10.03 -13.62 -2.30
C ASN A 43 -9.43 -15.02 -2.36
N ILE A 44 -9.15 -15.59 -1.20
CA ILE A 44 -8.68 -16.97 -1.04
C ILE A 44 -9.73 -17.70 -0.20
N HIS A 45 -10.41 -18.68 -0.80
CA HIS A 45 -11.49 -19.45 -0.15
C HIS A 45 -12.57 -18.58 0.52
N GLY A 46 -13.04 -17.54 -0.20
CA GLY A 46 -14.08 -16.64 0.30
C GLY A 46 -13.61 -15.64 1.36
N ARG A 47 -12.29 -15.55 1.64
CA ARG A 47 -11.72 -14.59 2.57
C ARG A 47 -10.78 -13.61 1.84
N PRO A 48 -10.92 -12.29 2.05
CA PRO A 48 -10.05 -11.31 1.41
C PRO A 48 -8.71 -11.23 2.14
N PHE A 49 -7.63 -11.10 1.37
CA PHE A 49 -6.25 -10.90 1.83
C PHE A 49 -5.62 -9.75 1.07
N ALA A 50 -4.96 -8.84 1.79
CA ALA A 50 -4.25 -7.73 1.17
C ALA A 50 -3.02 -8.26 0.40
N THR A 51 -2.87 -7.82 -0.85
CA THR A 51 -1.73 -8.18 -1.71
C THR A 51 -0.71 -7.05 -1.80
N SER A 52 -1.20 -5.80 -1.81
CA SER A 52 -0.33 -4.62 -1.86
C SER A 52 -1.00 -3.36 -1.33
N ILE A 53 -0.19 -2.42 -0.85
CA ILE A 53 -0.59 -1.08 -0.41
C ILE A 53 0.17 -0.04 -1.22
N VAL A 54 -0.52 1.02 -1.58
CA VAL A 54 0.07 2.29 -1.99
C VAL A 54 -0.20 3.36 -0.95
N ALA A 55 0.87 3.78 -0.28
CA ALA A 55 0.85 4.81 0.75
C ALA A 55 1.51 6.06 0.19
N SER A 56 0.75 7.14 0.04
CA SER A 56 1.32 8.45 -0.34
C SER A 56 1.48 9.31 0.91
N GLU A 57 2.65 9.91 1.08
CA GLU A 57 2.88 10.92 2.12
C GLU A 57 2.30 12.27 1.72
N GLY A 58 2.03 13.13 2.70
CA GLY A 58 1.50 14.48 2.44
C GLY A 58 0.10 14.48 1.81
N ASN A 59 -0.67 13.43 2.07
CA ASN A 59 -2.11 13.40 1.82
C ASN A 59 -2.88 13.52 3.14
N ASN A 60 -4.14 13.94 3.07
CA ASN A 60 -4.98 14.17 4.26
C ASN A 60 -5.36 12.87 5.00
N TYR A 61 -4.83 11.72 4.56
CA TYR A 61 -5.07 10.42 5.16
C TYR A 61 -4.10 10.13 6.31
N GLY A 62 -2.99 10.86 6.45
CA GLY A 62 -2.12 10.75 7.62
C GLY A 62 -1.20 9.53 7.63
N ASN A 63 -0.91 8.96 6.45
CA ASN A 63 0.09 7.89 6.35
C ASN A 63 1.49 8.46 6.53
N PHE A 64 2.34 7.78 7.28
CA PHE A 64 3.75 8.14 7.41
C PHE A 64 4.64 6.91 7.54
N PHE A 65 5.90 7.10 7.20
CA PHE A 65 6.94 6.10 7.33
C PHE A 65 7.90 6.52 8.45
N GLN A 66 8.29 5.59 9.29
CA GLN A 66 9.28 5.77 10.34
C GLN A 66 10.14 4.53 10.39
N ASP A 67 11.44 4.69 10.16
CA ASP A 67 12.39 3.58 10.01
C ASP A 67 11.89 2.55 8.98
N ASP A 68 11.85 1.27 9.35
CA ASP A 68 11.30 0.17 8.55
C ASP A 68 9.78 -0.01 8.68
N GLN A 69 9.08 0.97 9.23
CA GLN A 69 7.64 0.90 9.50
C GLN A 69 6.82 1.82 8.61
N LEU A 70 5.65 1.33 8.22
CA LEU A 70 4.57 2.11 7.62
C LEU A 70 3.42 2.17 8.63
N PHE A 71 3.00 3.38 8.96
CA PHE A 71 1.75 3.65 9.66
C PHE A 71 0.72 4.07 8.62
N TYR A 72 -0.20 3.14 8.32
CA TYR A 72 -1.23 3.31 7.30
C TYR A 72 -2.61 3.55 7.93
N SER A 73 -3.32 4.56 7.44
CA SER A 73 -4.68 4.87 7.89
C SER A 73 -5.71 4.06 7.11
N GLY A 74 -6.68 3.52 7.83
CA GLY A 74 -7.81 2.78 7.27
C GLY A 74 -8.54 3.58 6.18
N VAL A 75 -9.06 2.84 5.19
CA VAL A 75 -9.74 3.40 4.02
C VAL A 75 -11.25 3.24 4.11
N GLY A 76 -11.99 4.06 3.36
CA GLY A 76 -13.46 4.04 3.31
C GLY A 76 -14.10 5.30 3.87
N GLU A 77 -15.43 5.41 3.71
CA GLU A 77 -16.24 6.47 4.33
C GLU A 77 -16.26 6.32 5.86
N ASP A 78 -16.45 5.08 6.34
CA ASP A 78 -16.23 4.71 7.73
C ASP A 78 -14.87 4.04 7.90
N GLN A 79 -13.87 4.85 8.21
CA GLN A 79 -12.50 4.41 8.48
C GLN A 79 -12.37 3.57 9.77
N THR A 80 -13.45 3.34 10.50
CA THR A 80 -13.51 2.54 11.73
C THR A 80 -14.15 1.16 11.54
N THR A 81 -14.49 0.79 10.30
CA THR A 81 -15.05 -0.52 9.98
C THR A 81 -14.03 -1.44 9.33
N LEU A 82 -14.04 -2.70 9.77
CA LEU A 82 -13.23 -3.77 9.18
C LEU A 82 -13.98 -4.39 8.00
N VAL A 83 -14.12 -3.61 6.92
CA VAL A 83 -14.67 -4.06 5.63
C VAL A 83 -13.64 -3.90 4.54
N ASN A 84 -13.84 -4.61 3.42
CA ASN A 84 -13.05 -4.45 2.20
C ASN A 84 -11.53 -4.53 2.46
N GLY A 85 -10.78 -3.48 2.13
CA GLY A 85 -9.32 -3.44 2.28
C GLY A 85 -8.85 -3.51 3.74
N ASN A 86 -9.60 -2.90 4.68
CA ASN A 86 -9.24 -2.95 6.10
C ASN A 86 -9.36 -4.39 6.62
N LEU A 87 -10.42 -5.11 6.23
CA LEU A 87 -10.58 -6.53 6.55
C LEU A 87 -9.47 -7.38 5.91
N ALA A 88 -9.11 -7.09 4.67
CA ALA A 88 -8.05 -7.79 3.96
C ALA A 88 -6.69 -7.67 4.67
N LEU A 89 -6.36 -6.50 5.21
CA LEU A 89 -5.14 -6.28 5.99
C LEU A 89 -5.14 -7.04 7.31
N VAL A 90 -6.26 -7.05 8.04
CA VAL A 90 -6.39 -7.80 9.29
C VAL A 90 -6.31 -9.31 9.04
N ASN A 91 -6.88 -9.81 7.94
CA ASN A 91 -6.74 -11.21 7.57
C ASN A 91 -5.29 -11.56 7.21
N SER A 92 -4.60 -10.71 6.45
CA SER A 92 -3.17 -10.89 6.16
C SER A 92 -2.32 -10.89 7.42
N MET A 93 -2.62 -10.03 8.41
CA MET A 93 -1.98 -10.04 9.73
C MET A 93 -2.14 -11.40 10.41
N ARG A 94 -3.38 -11.89 10.53
CA ARG A 94 -3.71 -13.14 11.23
C ARG A 94 -3.07 -14.35 10.58
N GLN A 95 -2.93 -14.35 9.26
CA GLN A 95 -2.36 -15.46 8.49
C GLN A 95 -0.90 -15.23 8.09
N LYS A 96 -0.27 -14.19 8.64
CA LYS A 96 1.14 -13.82 8.37
C LYS A 96 1.45 -13.77 6.86
N GLN A 97 0.54 -13.21 6.08
CA GLN A 97 0.73 -13.01 4.66
C GLN A 97 1.46 -11.68 4.41
N PRO A 98 2.58 -11.67 3.67
CA PRO A 98 3.30 -10.44 3.36
C PRO A 98 2.52 -9.56 2.38
N VAL A 99 2.63 -8.25 2.55
CA VAL A 99 1.96 -7.23 1.75
C VAL A 99 3.02 -6.39 1.05
N ARG A 100 2.93 -6.23 -0.27
CA ARG A 100 3.82 -5.33 -1.01
C ARG A 100 3.53 -3.88 -0.64
N VAL A 101 4.55 -3.07 -0.35
CA VAL A 101 4.38 -1.64 -0.07
C VAL A 101 4.99 -0.81 -1.19
N ILE A 102 4.21 0.12 -1.72
CA ILE A 102 4.63 1.12 -2.69
C ILE A 102 4.43 2.51 -2.07
N ARG A 103 5.49 3.31 -2.01
CA ARG A 103 5.44 4.69 -1.53
C ARG A 103 5.18 5.65 -2.69
N GLY A 104 4.14 6.48 -2.55
CA GLY A 104 3.83 7.56 -3.47
C GLY A 104 4.41 8.88 -2.99
N HIS A 105 5.30 9.48 -3.77
CA HIS A 105 5.83 10.83 -3.54
C HIS A 105 5.11 11.82 -4.47
N LYS A 106 4.68 12.95 -3.91
CA LYS A 106 4.39 14.14 -4.72
C LYS A 106 5.71 14.86 -4.96
N ASN A 107 6.11 15.02 -6.22
CA ASN A 107 7.19 15.93 -6.56
C ASN A 107 6.73 17.36 -6.20
N LEU A 108 7.53 18.05 -5.39
CA LEU A 108 7.30 19.46 -5.02
C LEU A 108 7.73 20.42 -6.12
N ASP A 109 8.49 19.93 -7.11
CA ASP A 109 8.97 20.75 -8.21
C ASP A 109 7.85 21.03 -9.22
N HIS A 110 7.50 22.30 -9.37
CA HIS A 110 6.35 22.76 -10.16
C HIS A 110 6.44 22.43 -11.65
N ARG A 111 7.64 22.10 -12.15
CA ARG A 111 7.91 21.78 -13.57
C ARG A 111 7.48 20.37 -13.96
N GLU A 112 7.45 19.42 -13.02
CA GLU A 112 6.97 18.06 -13.23
C GLU A 112 6.02 17.64 -12.11
N ARG A 113 4.72 17.94 -12.25
CA ARG A 113 3.64 17.47 -11.36
C ARG A 113 3.42 15.95 -11.37
N ALA A 114 4.41 15.16 -11.79
CA ALA A 114 4.31 13.71 -11.86
C ALA A 114 4.50 13.12 -10.45
N LYS A 115 3.52 12.33 -9.99
CA LYS A 115 3.70 11.48 -8.80
C LYS A 115 4.72 10.38 -9.13
N ARG A 116 5.64 10.11 -8.21
CA ARG A 116 6.55 8.97 -8.31
C ARG A 116 6.13 7.88 -7.32
N TYR A 117 6.06 6.65 -7.80
CA TYR A 117 5.76 5.48 -7.00
C TYR A 117 7.01 4.61 -6.88
N VAL A 118 7.38 4.24 -5.66
CA VAL A 118 8.59 3.46 -5.36
C VAL A 118 8.18 2.19 -4.64
N TYR A 119 8.50 1.03 -5.20
CA TYR A 119 8.32 -0.23 -4.49
C TYR A 119 9.35 -0.35 -3.36
N LEU A 120 8.87 -0.46 -2.11
CA LEU A 120 9.71 -0.54 -0.91
C LEU A 120 9.98 -1.97 -0.43
N GLY A 121 9.24 -2.96 -0.95
CA GLY A 121 9.42 -4.37 -0.59
C GLY A 121 8.19 -4.98 0.07
N LEU A 122 8.41 -6.12 0.72
CA LEU A 122 7.39 -6.86 1.46
C LEU A 122 7.36 -6.42 2.92
N TYR A 123 6.15 -6.27 3.44
CA TYR A 123 5.90 -5.88 4.82
C TYR A 123 4.93 -6.85 5.47
N MET A 124 5.09 -7.04 6.77
CA MET A 124 4.14 -7.75 7.61
C MET A 124 3.26 -6.75 8.34
N VAL A 125 1.95 -6.98 8.35
CA VAL A 125 1.05 -6.25 9.24
C VAL A 125 1.31 -6.76 10.65
N GLU A 126 1.69 -5.86 11.57
CA GLU A 126 2.04 -6.23 12.95
C GLU A 126 0.89 -5.95 13.92
N ALA A 127 0.19 -4.83 13.72
CA ALA A 127 -0.84 -4.37 14.62
C ALA A 127 -1.85 -3.47 13.91
N PHE A 128 -3.06 -3.39 14.46
CA PHE A 128 -4.03 -2.36 14.13
C PHE A 128 -4.77 -1.92 15.40
N TRP A 129 -5.14 -0.65 15.48
CA TRP A 129 -5.89 -0.09 16.60
C TRP A 129 -6.76 1.07 16.12
N LYS A 130 -7.76 1.45 16.93
CA LYS A 130 -8.61 2.61 16.66
C LYS A 130 -7.94 3.86 17.24
N GLU A 131 -7.76 4.86 16.40
CA GLU A 131 -7.16 6.16 16.74
C GLU A 131 -8.22 7.26 16.62
N LYS A 132 -8.07 8.34 17.39
CA LYS A 132 -8.97 9.51 17.34
C LYS A 132 -8.23 10.71 16.75
N ARG A 133 -8.81 11.36 15.74
CA ARG A 133 -8.35 12.68 15.27
C ARG A 133 -8.83 13.78 16.23
N ALA A 134 -8.15 14.92 16.20
CA ALA A 134 -8.50 16.12 16.97
C ALA A 134 -9.96 16.57 16.76
N GLU A 135 -10.52 16.32 15.57
CA GLU A 135 -11.91 16.64 15.20
C GLU A 135 -12.96 15.62 15.73
N GLY A 136 -12.58 14.69 16.61
CA GLY A 136 -13.47 13.67 17.18
C GLY A 136 -13.77 12.47 16.25
N LYS A 137 -13.35 12.54 14.98
CA LYS A 137 -13.44 11.42 14.03
C LYS A 137 -12.42 10.33 14.37
N SER A 138 -12.88 9.08 14.41
CA SER A 138 -12.01 7.93 14.65
C SER A 138 -11.63 7.26 13.32
N PHE A 139 -10.51 6.54 13.31
CA PHE A 139 -10.05 5.74 12.17
C PHE A 139 -9.22 4.55 12.66
N PHE A 140 -9.07 3.51 11.84
CA PHE A 140 -8.09 2.47 12.11
C PHE A 140 -6.70 2.95 11.71
N GLN A 141 -5.75 2.85 12.63
CA GLN A 141 -4.33 2.92 12.33
C GLN A 141 -3.81 1.49 12.21
N ILE A 142 -3.08 1.21 11.14
CA ILE A 142 -2.49 -0.10 10.86
C ILE A 142 -0.98 0.08 10.76
N ARG A 143 -0.22 -0.70 11.53
CA ARG A 143 1.24 -0.69 11.50
C ARG A 143 1.75 -1.89 10.71
N LEU A 144 2.57 -1.60 9.71
CA LEU A 144 3.29 -2.60 8.94
C LEU A 144 4.80 -2.42 9.17
N ARG A 145 5.54 -3.52 9.26
CA ARG A 145 7.01 -3.52 9.33
C ARG A 145 7.59 -4.28 8.15
N ARG A 146 8.68 -3.77 7.59
CA ARG A 146 9.42 -4.44 6.52
C ARG A 146 9.91 -5.82 7.00
N ALA A 147 9.66 -6.84 6.18
CA ALA A 147 10.08 -8.21 6.44
C ALA A 147 11.57 -8.42 6.17
#